data_AF-A0A5R2N5A1-F1
#
_entry.id   AF-A0A5R2N5A1-F1
#
_cell.length_a   1.000
_cell.length_b   1.000
_cell.length_c   1.000
_cell.angle_alpha   90.00
_cell.angle_beta   90.00
_cell.angle_gamma   90.00
#
_symmetry.space_group_name_H-M   'P 1'
#
loop_
_entity.id
_entity.type
_entity.pdbx_description
1 polymer ?
#
loop_
_entity_poly.entity_id
_entity_poly.type
_entity_poly.pdbx_seq_one_letter_code
_entity_poly.pdbx_strand_id
1 'polypeptide(L)'
;YSGFFGSICTNLAWTGWMMGAGALRGPDPREMAKSDCVVIWGTNAVVTQVNVMTHAIKARKERGAKIVVIDVYENATMKQADMGLVLKPGTDGALACAVMHVLFREGLADRAYLERYTDDPQGLEAHLRTRTPEWAADITGLTVAEIEAFARLVGTTKKTYFRLGYGFARQRNGAV
;
A
#
# COMPACT_ATOMS: atom_id res chain seq x y z
N TYR A 1 -32.70 -5.62 1.24
CA TYR A 1 -31.32 -6.10 1.02
C TYR A 1 -30.47 -4.88 0.67
N SER A 2 -29.31 -4.67 1.28
CA SER A 2 -28.59 -3.37 1.27
C SER A 2 -27.93 -2.96 -0.05
N GLY A 3 -28.06 -3.76 -1.13
CA GLY A 3 -27.38 -3.46 -2.41
C GLY A 3 -25.86 -3.43 -2.31
N PHE A 4 -25.28 -4.05 -1.27
CA PHE A 4 -23.88 -3.93 -0.89
C PHE A 4 -22.89 -4.20 -2.03
N PHE A 5 -23.13 -5.25 -2.82
CA PHE A 5 -22.33 -5.58 -4.00
C PHE A 5 -22.55 -4.66 -5.21
N GLY A 6 -23.66 -3.92 -5.26
CA GLY A 6 -23.89 -2.88 -6.27
C GLY A 6 -23.28 -1.52 -5.89
N SER A 7 -22.68 -1.41 -4.70
CA SER A 7 -22.10 -0.16 -4.22
C SER A 7 -20.68 0.05 -4.74
N ILE A 8 -20.34 1.31 -5.00
CA ILE A 8 -19.03 1.74 -5.50
C ILE A 8 -17.85 1.36 -4.56
N CYS A 9 -18.13 1.02 -3.30
CA CYS A 9 -17.12 0.76 -2.29
C CYS A 9 -16.69 -0.71 -2.32
N THR A 10 -17.67 -1.59 -2.26
CA THR A 10 -17.45 -3.03 -2.07
C THR A 10 -17.02 -3.67 -3.37
N ASN A 11 -17.74 -3.42 -4.46
CA ASN A 11 -17.52 -4.17 -5.70
C ASN A 11 -16.08 -4.01 -6.20
N LEU A 12 -15.64 -2.77 -6.37
CA LEU A 12 -14.31 -2.45 -6.90
C LEU A 12 -13.19 -3.02 -6.01
N ALA A 13 -13.27 -2.79 -4.70
CA ALA A 13 -12.23 -3.25 -3.76
C ALA A 13 -12.20 -4.78 -3.62
N TRP A 14 -13.37 -5.43 -3.60
CA TRP A 14 -13.46 -6.89 -3.45
C TRP A 14 -12.99 -7.60 -4.70
N THR A 15 -13.37 -7.13 -5.91
CA THR A 15 -12.89 -7.74 -7.14
C THR A 15 -11.37 -7.64 -7.23
N GLY A 16 -10.79 -6.47 -6.98
CA GLY A 16 -9.34 -6.30 -6.97
C GLY A 16 -8.64 -7.21 -5.95
N TRP A 17 -9.17 -7.28 -4.73
CA TRP A 17 -8.60 -8.15 -3.69
C TRP A 17 -8.74 -9.64 -4.02
N MET A 18 -9.88 -10.08 -4.55
CA MET A 18 -10.07 -11.47 -4.95
C MET A 18 -9.16 -11.86 -6.11
N MET A 19 -8.98 -11.00 -7.10
CA MET A 19 -8.08 -11.27 -8.23
C MET A 19 -6.62 -11.34 -7.81
N GLY A 20 -6.20 -10.54 -6.82
CA GLY A 20 -4.82 -10.52 -6.34
C GLY A 20 -4.51 -11.57 -5.27
N ALA A 21 -5.44 -11.86 -4.36
CA ALA A 21 -5.21 -12.70 -3.18
C ALA A 21 -5.96 -14.05 -3.21
N GLY A 22 -6.84 -14.27 -4.19
CA GLY A 22 -7.64 -15.51 -4.34
C GLY A 22 -8.74 -15.71 -3.30
N ALA A 23 -8.76 -14.94 -2.20
CA ALA A 23 -9.79 -14.99 -1.18
C ALA A 23 -9.92 -13.64 -0.44
N LEU A 24 -11.15 -13.31 -0.01
CA LEU A 24 -11.42 -12.17 0.86
C LEU A 24 -11.00 -12.45 2.31
N ARG A 25 -9.68 -12.52 2.52
CA ARG A 25 -9.05 -12.73 3.83
C ARG A 25 -7.98 -11.68 4.06
N GLY A 26 -7.74 -11.38 5.33
CA GLY A 26 -6.69 -10.46 5.77
C GLY A 26 -6.32 -10.74 7.22
N PRO A 27 -5.24 -10.10 7.71
CA PRO A 27 -4.84 -10.22 9.10
C PRO A 27 -5.90 -9.62 10.03
N ASP A 28 -5.92 -10.09 11.29
CA ASP A 28 -6.71 -9.45 12.33
C ASP A 28 -6.24 -8.00 12.52
N PRO A 29 -7.14 -6.99 12.50
CA PRO A 29 -6.76 -5.59 12.65
C PRO A 29 -5.93 -5.28 13.89
N ARG A 30 -6.03 -6.09 14.96
CA ARG A 30 -5.25 -5.93 16.20
C ARG A 30 -3.76 -6.23 15.99
N GLU A 31 -3.40 -7.01 14.97
CA GLU A 31 -2.01 -7.28 14.60
C GLU A 31 -1.27 -6.02 14.10
N MET A 32 -2.01 -4.97 13.71
CA MET A 32 -1.42 -3.67 13.39
C MET A 32 -0.57 -3.13 14.56
N ALA A 33 -1.00 -3.34 15.81
CA ALA A 33 -0.24 -2.93 16.99
C ALA A 33 1.10 -3.70 17.16
N LYS A 34 1.26 -4.83 16.46
CA LYS A 34 2.46 -5.68 16.50
C LYS A 34 3.39 -5.46 15.30
N SER A 35 3.10 -4.46 14.49
CA SER A 35 3.85 -4.13 13.27
C SER A 35 5.00 -3.17 13.55
N ASP A 36 6.04 -3.20 12.73
CA ASP A 36 7.21 -2.31 12.79
C ASP A 36 7.12 -1.20 11.72
N CYS A 37 6.22 -1.35 10.75
CA CYS A 37 5.77 -0.29 9.86
C CYS A 37 4.26 -0.43 9.63
N VAL A 38 3.54 0.69 9.63
CA VAL A 38 2.12 0.75 9.29
C VAL A 38 1.94 1.69 8.11
N VAL A 39 1.52 1.16 6.97
CA VAL A 39 1.23 1.94 5.76
C VAL A 39 -0.28 2.16 5.69
N ILE A 40 -0.71 3.42 5.74
CA ILE A 40 -2.09 3.84 5.61
C ILE A 40 -2.25 4.47 4.22
N TRP A 41 -2.95 3.79 3.31
CA TRP A 41 -3.02 4.20 1.90
C TRP A 41 -4.46 4.49 1.48
N GLY A 42 -4.72 5.71 0.99
CA GLY A 42 -5.98 6.09 0.36
C GLY A 42 -7.13 6.20 1.38
N THR A 43 -6.83 6.65 2.60
CA THR A 43 -7.83 6.86 3.64
C THR A 43 -7.40 7.94 4.64
N ASN A 44 -8.38 8.73 5.08
CA ASN A 44 -8.25 9.66 6.20
C ASN A 44 -8.68 8.97 7.51
N ALA A 45 -7.82 8.10 8.03
CA ALA A 45 -8.10 7.27 9.20
C ALA A 45 -8.37 8.09 10.48
N VAL A 46 -7.73 9.24 10.65
CA VAL A 46 -7.98 10.14 11.81
C VAL A 46 -9.44 10.56 11.91
N VAL A 47 -10.11 10.79 10.77
CA VAL A 47 -11.51 11.25 10.75
C VAL A 47 -12.49 10.10 10.63
N THR A 48 -12.14 9.06 9.87
CA THR A 48 -13.12 8.03 9.46
C THR A 48 -12.97 6.72 10.22
N GLN A 49 -11.83 6.47 10.86
CA GLN A 49 -11.45 5.18 11.41
C GLN A 49 -10.57 5.33 12.65
N VAL A 50 -11.09 5.95 13.70
CA VAL A 50 -10.33 6.26 14.94
C VAL A 50 -9.66 5.01 15.53
N ASN A 51 -10.30 3.84 15.43
CA ASN A 51 -9.72 2.56 15.88
C ASN A 51 -8.42 2.19 15.15
N VAL A 52 -8.28 2.50 13.86
CA VAL A 52 -7.04 2.28 13.11
C VAL A 52 -5.92 3.11 13.70
N MET A 53 -6.18 4.39 13.98
CA MET A 53 -5.17 5.27 14.58
C MET A 53 -4.78 4.82 15.98
N THR A 54 -5.71 4.30 16.78
CA THR A 54 -5.39 3.71 18.09
C THR A 54 -4.35 2.59 17.96
N HIS A 55 -4.53 1.67 17.02
CA HIS A 55 -3.60 0.57 16.81
C HIS A 55 -2.27 1.03 16.20
N ALA A 56 -2.29 1.94 15.23
CA ALA A 56 -1.08 2.46 14.60
C ALA A 56 -0.21 3.26 15.60
N ILE A 57 -0.83 4.10 16.44
CA ILE A 57 -0.13 4.84 17.49
C ILE A 57 0.38 3.89 18.58
N LYS A 58 -0.35 2.81 18.90
CA LYS A 58 0.14 1.77 19.81
C LYS A 58 1.39 1.10 19.25
N ALA A 59 1.39 0.70 17.98
CA ALA A 59 2.57 0.14 17.30
C ALA A 59 3.77 1.10 17.38
N ARG A 60 3.54 2.39 17.10
CA ARG A 60 4.57 3.43 17.22
C ARG A 60 5.13 3.50 18.65
N LYS A 61 4.27 3.58 19.66
CA LYS A 61 4.69 3.75 21.07
C LYS A 61 5.41 2.52 21.63
N GLU A 62 4.93 1.33 21.31
CA GLU A 62 5.44 0.08 21.90
C GLU A 62 6.61 -0.53 21.12
N ARG A 63 6.71 -0.23 19.81
CA ARG A 63 7.68 -0.89 18.92
C ARG A 63 8.53 0.08 18.11
N GLY A 64 8.32 1.38 18.23
CA GLY A 64 8.98 2.38 17.38
C GLY A 64 8.51 2.32 15.91
N ALA A 65 7.32 1.77 15.66
CA ALA A 65 6.84 1.56 14.29
C ALA A 65 6.72 2.86 13.51
N LYS A 66 7.18 2.83 12.25
CA LYS A 66 7.02 3.95 11.30
C LYS A 66 5.61 3.97 10.73
N ILE A 67 4.95 5.12 10.76
CA ILE A 67 3.66 5.31 10.09
C ILE A 67 3.90 6.01 8.76
N VAL A 68 3.55 5.34 7.67
CA VAL A 68 3.57 5.89 6.32
C VAL A 68 2.14 6.22 5.91
N VAL A 69 1.92 7.39 5.34
CA VAL A 69 0.61 7.80 4.81
C VAL A 69 0.73 8.13 3.34
N ILE A 70 -0.11 7.52 2.53
CA ILE A 70 -0.13 7.70 1.07
C ILE A 70 -1.53 8.17 0.68
N ASP A 71 -1.63 9.36 0.12
CA ASP A 71 -2.92 9.94 -0.30
C ASP A 71 -2.71 10.97 -1.42
N VAL A 72 -3.79 11.50 -1.99
CA VAL A 72 -3.74 12.49 -3.08
C VAL A 72 -3.78 13.94 -2.60
N TYR A 73 -3.92 14.14 -1.29
CA TYR A 73 -3.91 15.44 -0.63
C TYR A 73 -3.48 15.30 0.83
N GLU A 74 -2.98 16.39 1.42
CA GLU A 74 -2.59 16.42 2.82
C GLU A 74 -3.81 16.41 3.75
N ASN A 75 -4.17 15.23 4.23
CA ASN A 75 -5.27 15.05 5.19
C ASN A 75 -4.76 15.04 6.65
N ALA A 76 -5.69 14.97 7.62
CA ALA A 76 -5.35 14.96 9.04
C ALA A 76 -4.49 13.75 9.49
N THR A 77 -4.59 12.63 8.76
CA THR A 77 -3.78 11.42 9.00
C THR A 77 -2.34 11.64 8.59
N MET A 78 -2.08 12.40 7.51
CA MET A 78 -0.73 12.70 7.04
C MET A 78 0.08 13.51 8.06
N LYS A 79 -0.57 14.38 8.84
CA LYS A 79 0.07 15.11 9.96
C LYS A 79 0.58 14.20 11.08
N GLN A 80 0.13 12.94 11.12
CA GLN A 80 0.60 11.95 12.08
C GLN A 80 1.70 11.05 11.50
N ALA A 81 2.06 11.19 10.22
CA ALA A 81 2.97 10.28 9.52
C ALA A 81 4.44 10.58 9.85
N ASP A 82 5.26 9.53 9.88
CA ASP A 82 6.73 9.65 9.78
C ASP A 82 7.16 9.90 8.33
N MET A 83 6.37 9.44 7.37
CA MET A 83 6.58 9.61 5.93
C MET A 83 5.21 9.82 5.25
N GLY A 84 5.03 10.97 4.60
CA GLY A 84 3.85 11.29 3.80
C GLY A 84 4.19 11.27 2.32
N LEU A 85 3.42 10.56 1.51
CA LEU A 85 3.54 10.57 0.05
C LEU A 85 2.25 11.16 -0.54
N VAL A 86 2.36 12.33 -1.16
CA VAL A 86 1.25 13.00 -1.86
C VAL A 86 1.41 12.78 -3.35
N LEU A 87 0.66 11.82 -3.91
CA LEU A 87 0.71 11.50 -5.34
C LEU A 87 -0.47 12.10 -6.10
N LYS A 88 -0.33 12.25 -7.42
CA LYS A 88 -1.43 12.65 -8.29
C LYS A 88 -2.56 11.60 -8.26
N PRO A 89 -3.83 12.01 -8.26
CA PRO A 89 -4.96 11.07 -8.39
C PRO A 89 -4.80 10.15 -9.60
N GLY A 90 -5.12 8.86 -9.46
CA GLY A 90 -5.04 7.88 -10.55
C GLY A 90 -3.73 7.12 -10.63
N THR A 91 -2.71 7.49 -9.84
CA THR A 91 -1.33 7.07 -10.11
C THR A 91 -0.75 6.07 -9.11
N ASP A 92 -1.58 5.57 -8.18
CA ASP A 92 -1.18 4.60 -7.15
C ASP A 92 -0.56 3.33 -7.72
N GLY A 93 -1.07 2.86 -8.87
CA GLY A 93 -0.53 1.71 -9.57
C GLY A 93 0.91 1.92 -10.05
N ALA A 94 1.28 3.14 -10.46
CA ALA A 94 2.65 3.46 -10.85
C ALA A 94 3.58 3.44 -9.63
N LEU A 95 3.14 3.99 -8.49
CA LEU A 95 3.88 3.91 -7.23
C LEU A 95 4.09 2.45 -6.81
N ALA A 96 3.04 1.63 -6.80
CA ALA A 96 3.12 0.22 -6.45
C ALA A 96 4.09 -0.55 -7.37
N CYS A 97 4.03 -0.30 -8.69
CA CYS A 97 4.95 -0.92 -9.64
C CYS A 97 6.40 -0.51 -9.40
N ALA A 98 6.68 0.78 -9.19
CA ALA A 98 8.05 1.24 -8.95
C ALA A 98 8.62 0.77 -7.62
N VAL A 99 7.79 0.68 -6.58
CA VAL A 99 8.18 0.06 -5.31
C VAL A 99 8.59 -1.39 -5.52
N MET A 100 7.75 -2.19 -6.20
CA MET A 100 8.09 -3.59 -6.48
C MET A 100 9.34 -3.72 -7.37
N HIS A 101 9.51 -2.84 -8.37
CA HIS A 101 10.73 -2.78 -9.17
C HIS A 101 11.98 -2.61 -8.29
N VAL A 102 11.97 -1.66 -7.36
CA VAL A 102 13.09 -1.44 -6.43
C VAL A 102 13.32 -2.66 -5.55
N LEU A 103 12.26 -3.30 -5.05
CA LEU A 103 12.38 -4.51 -4.22
C LEU A 103 13.04 -5.67 -4.98
N PHE A 104 12.68 -5.90 -6.25
CA PHE A 104 13.35 -6.90 -7.08
C PHE A 104 14.80 -6.52 -7.39
N ARG A 105 15.02 -5.27 -7.82
CA ARG A 105 16.35 -4.73 -8.18
C ARG A 105 17.35 -4.83 -7.03
N GLU A 106 16.92 -4.55 -5.80
CA GLU A 106 17.77 -4.55 -4.60
C GLU A 106 17.78 -5.89 -3.86
N GLY A 107 17.10 -6.92 -4.37
CA GLY A 107 17.06 -8.25 -3.74
C GLY A 107 16.30 -8.29 -2.42
N LEU A 108 15.38 -7.35 -2.19
CA LEU A 108 14.54 -7.26 -1.00
C LEU A 108 13.23 -8.05 -1.15
N ALA A 109 12.88 -8.48 -2.36
CA ALA A 109 11.74 -9.35 -2.60
C ALA A 109 12.02 -10.78 -2.07
N ASP A 110 11.09 -11.33 -1.26
CA ASP A 110 11.20 -12.70 -0.75
C ASP A 110 10.89 -13.71 -1.87
N ARG A 111 11.93 -14.06 -2.64
CA ARG A 111 11.82 -14.96 -3.80
C ARG A 111 11.33 -16.36 -3.40
N ALA A 112 11.72 -16.86 -2.23
CA ALA A 112 11.29 -18.18 -1.77
C ALA A 112 9.79 -18.22 -1.43
N TYR A 113 9.28 -17.14 -0.83
CA TYR A 113 7.84 -16.98 -0.61
C TYR A 113 7.09 -16.87 -1.94
N LEU A 114 7.57 -16.02 -2.85
CA LEU A 114 6.93 -15.80 -4.14
C LEU A 114 6.85 -17.10 -4.96
N GLU A 115 7.94 -17.86 -5.07
CA GLU A 115 7.96 -19.14 -5.80
C GLU A 115 6.98 -20.17 -5.23
N ARG A 116 6.72 -20.13 -3.92
CA ARG A 116 5.84 -21.10 -3.25
C ARG A 116 4.37 -20.70 -3.28
N TYR A 117 4.06 -19.41 -3.31
CA TYR A 117 2.73 -18.89 -3.02
C TYR A 117 2.16 -17.94 -4.10
N THR A 118 2.83 -17.80 -5.24
CA THR A 118 2.35 -16.96 -6.37
C THR A 118 2.46 -17.70 -7.70
N ASP A 119 1.66 -17.30 -8.69
CA ASP A 119 1.53 -18.02 -9.96
C ASP A 119 2.66 -17.74 -10.97
N ASP A 120 3.14 -16.49 -11.05
CA ASP A 120 4.15 -16.06 -12.03
C ASP A 120 5.08 -14.94 -11.51
N PRO A 121 5.98 -15.25 -10.56
CA PRO A 121 6.89 -14.24 -10.01
C PRO A 121 7.94 -13.77 -11.03
N GLN A 122 8.31 -14.62 -11.99
CA GLN A 122 9.31 -14.31 -13.01
C GLN A 122 8.75 -13.36 -14.07
N GLY A 123 7.53 -13.60 -14.54
CA GLY A 123 6.84 -12.69 -15.45
C GLY A 123 6.48 -11.36 -14.79
N LEU A 124 6.14 -11.36 -13.50
CA LEU A 124 5.99 -10.13 -12.72
C LEU A 124 7.29 -9.30 -12.70
N GLU A 125 8.43 -9.92 -12.35
CA GLU A 125 9.72 -9.23 -12.33
C GLU A 125 10.10 -8.71 -13.73
N ALA A 126 9.89 -9.52 -14.78
CA ALA A 126 10.12 -9.12 -16.15
C ALA A 126 9.24 -7.92 -16.56
N HIS A 127 7.96 -7.93 -16.19
CA HIS A 127 7.05 -6.81 -16.39
C HIS A 127 7.58 -5.56 -15.69
N LEU A 128 8.05 -5.66 -14.46
CA LEU A 128 8.47 -4.50 -13.66
C LEU A 128 9.80 -3.89 -14.10
N ARG A 129 10.58 -4.52 -14.99
CA ARG A 129 11.91 -4.02 -15.42
C ARG A 129 11.93 -2.57 -15.89
N THR A 130 10.87 -2.09 -16.55
CA THR A 130 10.82 -0.70 -17.05
C THR A 130 10.04 0.25 -16.15
N ARG A 131 9.60 -0.21 -14.97
CA ARG A 131 8.76 0.55 -14.04
C ARG A 131 9.67 1.18 -13.00
N THR A 132 10.65 1.94 -13.46
CA THR A 132 11.70 2.50 -12.60
C THR A 132 11.14 3.62 -11.70
N PRO A 133 11.86 4.02 -10.65
CA PRO A 133 11.50 5.20 -9.86
C PRO A 133 11.34 6.48 -10.71
N GLU A 134 12.18 6.68 -11.72
CA GLU A 134 12.09 7.84 -12.64
C GLU A 134 10.79 7.81 -13.44
N TRP A 135 10.45 6.64 -14.00
CA TRP A 135 9.19 6.44 -14.71
C TRP A 135 7.98 6.74 -13.81
N ALA A 136 7.99 6.28 -12.57
CA ALA A 136 6.89 6.54 -11.65
C ALA A 136 6.89 7.99 -11.13
N ALA A 137 8.03 8.65 -11.00
CA ALA A 137 8.12 10.04 -10.58
C ALA A 137 7.37 10.95 -11.58
N ASP A 138 7.58 10.75 -12.88
CA ASP A 138 6.90 11.51 -13.94
C ASP A 138 5.37 11.38 -13.85
N ILE A 139 4.90 10.16 -13.60
CA ILE A 139 3.47 9.84 -13.53
C ILE A 139 2.86 10.35 -12.21
N THR A 140 3.47 9.99 -11.08
CA THR A 140 2.90 10.21 -9.74
C THR A 140 3.09 11.63 -9.23
N GLY A 141 4.09 12.35 -9.73
CA GLY A 141 4.53 13.64 -9.18
C GLY A 141 5.38 13.52 -7.91
N LEU A 142 5.67 12.31 -7.43
CA LEU A 142 6.63 12.08 -6.36
C LEU A 142 8.06 12.20 -6.89
N THR A 143 9.00 12.45 -6.00
CA THR A 143 10.43 12.38 -6.32
C THR A 143 10.91 10.92 -6.35
N VAL A 144 11.96 10.66 -7.14
CA VAL A 144 12.66 9.37 -7.14
C VAL A 144 13.09 8.97 -5.71
N ALA A 145 13.60 9.94 -4.94
CA ALA A 145 14.06 9.71 -3.58
C ALA A 145 12.94 9.25 -2.64
N GLU A 146 11.74 9.82 -2.76
CA GLU A 146 10.56 9.38 -1.98
C GLU A 146 10.16 7.95 -2.31
N ILE A 147 10.14 7.60 -3.59
CA ILE A 147 9.79 6.25 -4.06
C ILE A 147 10.81 5.23 -3.55
N GLU A 148 12.10 5.51 -3.69
CA GLU A 148 13.16 4.62 -3.21
C GLU A 148 13.15 4.50 -1.67
N ALA A 149 12.95 5.61 -0.95
CA ALA A 149 12.89 5.61 0.50
C ALA A 149 11.72 4.75 1.01
N PHE A 150 10.55 4.88 0.39
CA PHE A 150 9.39 4.05 0.73
C PHE A 150 9.63 2.58 0.39
N ALA A 151 10.16 2.28 -0.79
CA ALA A 151 10.46 0.91 -1.20
C ALA A 151 11.45 0.22 -0.25
N ARG A 152 12.55 0.90 0.11
CA ARG A 152 13.53 0.38 1.06
C ARG A 152 12.93 0.18 2.44
N LEU A 153 12.15 1.13 2.95
CA LEU A 153 11.47 1.01 4.24
C LEU A 153 10.61 -0.25 4.29
N VAL A 154 9.78 -0.49 3.27
CA VAL A 154 8.93 -1.69 3.19
C VAL A 154 9.78 -2.95 3.03
N GLY A 155 10.77 -2.94 2.13
CA GLY A 155 11.61 -4.10 1.81
C GLY A 155 12.48 -4.57 2.97
N THR A 156 12.94 -3.67 3.83
CA THR A 156 13.75 -4.02 5.01
C THR A 156 12.89 -4.29 6.26
N THR A 157 11.60 -3.93 6.24
CA THR A 157 10.71 -4.07 7.40
C THR A 157 9.74 -5.22 7.22
N LYS A 158 10.13 -6.42 7.66
CA LYS A 158 9.33 -7.64 7.48
C LYS A 158 7.92 -7.56 8.09
N LYS A 159 7.75 -6.86 9.22
CA LYS A 159 6.46 -6.67 9.89
C LYS A 159 5.78 -5.39 9.44
N THR A 160 5.56 -5.26 8.14
CA THR A 160 4.82 -4.14 7.55
C THR A 160 3.34 -4.49 7.43
N TYR A 161 2.47 -3.61 7.92
CA TYR A 161 1.02 -3.75 7.81
C TYR A 161 0.45 -2.71 6.85
N PHE A 162 -0.22 -3.15 5.79
CA PHE A 162 -0.93 -2.28 4.86
C PHE A 162 -2.40 -2.12 5.28
N ARG A 163 -2.77 -0.93 5.76
CA ARG A 163 -4.17 -0.52 5.91
C ARG A 163 -4.62 0.20 4.64
N LEU A 164 -5.27 -0.56 3.77
CA LEU A 164 -5.78 -0.06 2.50
C LEU A 164 -7.19 0.54 2.63
N GLY A 165 -7.34 1.78 2.21
CA GLY A 165 -8.61 2.48 2.07
C GLY A 165 -9.29 2.23 0.73
N TYR A 166 -10.31 3.04 0.43
CA TYR A 166 -11.04 3.00 -0.83
C TYR A 166 -10.59 4.07 -1.84
N GLY A 167 -9.77 5.05 -1.42
CA GLY A 167 -9.44 6.22 -2.23
C GLY A 167 -8.88 5.87 -3.60
N PHE A 168 -7.90 4.97 -3.64
CA PHE A 168 -7.27 4.53 -4.88
C PHE A 168 -8.09 3.50 -5.67
N ALA A 169 -9.16 2.94 -5.09
CA ALA A 169 -10.05 1.99 -5.76
C ALA A 169 -11.22 2.69 -6.47
N ARG A 170 -11.64 3.89 -6.03
CA ARG A 170 -12.77 4.64 -6.61
C ARG A 170 -12.34 5.58 -7.72
N GLN A 171 -11.64 5.05 -8.71
CA GLN A 171 -11.13 5.82 -9.84
C GLN A 171 -11.01 4.94 -11.08
N ARG A 172 -10.69 5.56 -12.22
CA ARG A 172 -10.60 4.88 -13.54
C ARG A 172 -9.63 3.70 -13.56
N ASN A 173 -8.58 3.76 -12.75
CA ASN A 173 -7.56 2.70 -12.65
C ASN A 173 -7.81 1.73 -11.47
N GLY A 174 -8.96 1.84 -10.80
CA GLY A 174 -9.40 0.85 -9.81
C GLY A 174 -9.85 -0.44 -10.48
N ALA A 175 -9.90 -1.53 -9.70
CA ALA A 175 -10.41 -2.81 -10.18
C ALA A 175 -11.92 -2.72 -10.46
N VAL A 176 -12.38 -3.43 -11.51
CA VAL A 176 -13.77 -3.53 -11.93
C VAL A 176 -14.35 -4.89 -11.59
#